data_AF-A0A2V0N920-F1
#
_entry.id   AF-A0A2V0N920-F1
#
_cell.length_a   1.000
_cell.length_b   1.000
_cell.length_c   1.000
_cell.angle_alpha   90.00
_cell.angle_beta   90.00
_cell.angle_gamma   90.00
#
_symmetry.space_group_name_H-M   'P 1'
#
loop_
_entity.id
_entity.type
_entity.pdbx_description
1 polymer ?
#
loop_
_entity_poly.entity_id
_entity_poly.type
_entity_poly.pdbx_seq_one_letter_code
_entity_poly.pdbx_strand_id
1 'polypeptide(L)' 'MPDEQDAGYDDSGLPTFESVREKIETRYGTSMGAAELAAETPEGSGVEEQYQQRQQAAAERLAEIRESMHKDDR' A
#
# COMPACT_ATOMS: atom_id res chain seq x y z
N MET A 1 -13.73 43.14 -10.07
CA MET A 1 -13.57 41.83 -9.41
C MET A 1 -12.38 41.17 -10.05
N PRO A 2 -11.38 40.68 -9.32
CA PRO A 2 -10.36 39.85 -9.92
C PRO A 2 -10.99 38.47 -10.15
N ASP A 3 -11.48 38.24 -11.36
CA ASP A 3 -11.72 36.89 -11.86
C ASP A 3 -10.36 36.26 -12.21
N GLU A 4 -10.30 34.92 -12.24
CA GLU A 4 -9.25 34.09 -12.91
C GLU A 4 -8.07 33.51 -12.10
N GLN A 5 -7.98 33.63 -10.78
CA GLN A 5 -6.95 32.86 -10.04
C GLN A 5 -7.33 31.39 -9.74
N ASP A 6 -8.50 30.91 -10.17
CA ASP A 6 -9.10 29.67 -9.65
C ASP A 6 -9.46 28.62 -10.72
N ALA A 7 -9.24 28.87 -12.01
CA ALA A 7 -9.67 27.93 -13.05
C ALA A 7 -8.72 26.74 -13.22
N GLY A 8 -7.41 26.89 -12.94
CA GLY A 8 -6.40 25.87 -13.25
C GLY A 8 -6.24 25.57 -14.76
N TYR A 9 -7.03 26.22 -15.61
CA TYR A 9 -7.01 26.14 -17.07
C TYR A 9 -6.96 27.55 -17.66
N ASP A 10 -6.32 27.70 -18.81
CA ASP A 10 -6.34 28.94 -19.60
C ASP A 10 -7.64 29.09 -20.40
N ASP A 11 -7.81 30.22 -21.08
CA ASP A 11 -9.01 30.55 -21.87
C ASP A 11 -9.29 29.56 -23.01
N SER A 12 -8.26 28.81 -23.45
CA SER A 12 -8.39 27.75 -24.46
C SER A 12 -8.72 26.38 -23.86
N GLY A 13 -8.82 26.30 -22.53
CA GLY A 13 -9.10 25.08 -21.77
C GLY A 13 -7.87 24.20 -21.53
N LEU A 14 -6.64 24.71 -21.74
CA LEU A 14 -5.42 23.97 -21.44
C LEU A 14 -5.00 24.17 -19.98
N PRO A 15 -4.52 23.13 -19.28
CA PRO A 15 -4.03 23.28 -17.92
C PRO A 15 -2.89 24.30 -17.85
N THR A 16 -2.96 25.21 -16.87
CA THR A 16 -1.85 26.12 -16.61
C THR A 16 -0.66 25.36 -16.02
N PHE A 17 0.56 25.87 -16.21
CA PHE A 17 1.75 25.27 -15.60
C PHE A 17 1.62 25.14 -14.07
N GLU A 18 1.03 26.15 -13.43
CA GLU A 18 0.80 26.17 -11.99
C GLU A 18 -0.07 24.99 -11.54
N SER A 19 -1.20 24.78 -12.21
CA SER A 19 -2.13 23.70 -11.89
C SER A 19 -1.50 22.31 -12.02
N VAL A 20 -0.63 22.12 -13.02
CA VAL A 20 0.07 20.86 -13.25
C VAL A 20 1.13 20.64 -12.19
N ARG A 21 1.89 21.69 -11.84
CA ARG A 21 2.90 21.63 -10.78
C ARG A 21 2.27 21.26 -9.44
N GLU A 22 1.24 21.99 -9.02
CA GLU A 22 0.53 21.73 -7.76
C GLU A 22 -0.04 20.30 -7.71
N LYS A 23 -0.61 19.82 -8.82
CA LYS A 23 -1.13 18.46 -8.93
C LYS A 23 -0.04 17.39 -8.82
N ILE A 24 1.15 17.64 -9.37
CA ILE A 24 2.30 16.73 -9.26
C ILE A 24 2.80 16.72 -7.82
N GLU A 25 3.00 17.89 -7.21
CA GLU A 25 3.50 18.02 -5.84
C GLU A 25 2.54 17.36 -4.84
N THR A 26 1.24 17.58 -5.00
CA THR A 26 0.20 16.93 -4.18
C THR A 26 0.27 15.41 -4.32
N ARG A 27 0.27 14.88 -5.55
CA ARG A 27 0.36 13.43 -5.80
C ARG A 27 1.64 12.82 -5.26
N TYR A 28 2.75 13.52 -5.42
CA TYR A 28 4.05 13.09 -4.90
C TYR A 28 4.01 13.02 -3.37
N GLY A 29 3.55 14.09 -2.70
CA GLY A 29 3.39 14.12 -1.25
C GLY A 29 2.48 13.02 -0.72
N THR A 30 1.32 12.79 -1.36
CA THR A 30 0.42 11.68 -1.00
C THR A 30 1.08 10.31 -1.21
N SER A 31 1.81 10.13 -2.32
CA SER A 31 2.43 8.84 -2.64
C SER A 31 3.49 8.40 -1.63
N MET A 32 4.15 9.35 -0.95
CA MET A 32 5.17 9.03 0.04
C MET A 32 4.62 8.26 1.25
N GLY A 33 3.36 8.48 1.65
CA GLY A 33 2.73 7.82 2.81
C GLY A 33 1.56 6.90 2.47
N ALA A 34 1.18 6.79 1.19
CA ALA A 34 -0.01 6.05 0.79
C ALA A 34 0.06 4.54 1.13
N ALA A 35 1.25 3.94 1.04
CA ALA A 35 1.44 2.52 1.34
C ALA A 35 1.26 2.21 2.84
N GLU A 36 1.74 3.10 3.71
CA GLU A 36 1.58 2.97 5.17
C GLU A 36 0.10 3.09 5.56
N LEU A 37 -0.58 4.12 5.05
CA LEU A 37 -2.02 4.31 5.28
C LEU A 37 -2.86 3.13 4.74
N ALA A 38 -2.48 2.58 3.58
CA ALA A 38 -3.16 1.42 3.02
C ALA A 38 -2.95 0.15 3.87
N ALA A 39 -1.78 -0.02 4.48
CA ALA A 39 -1.50 -1.14 5.37
C ALA A 39 -2.31 -1.07 6.69
N GLU A 40 -2.57 0.13 7.20
CA GLU A 40 -3.37 0.35 8.41
C GLU A 40 -4.89 0.19 8.20
N THR A 41 -5.34 -0.03 6.96
CA THR A 41 -6.75 -0.32 6.70
C THR A 41 -7.16 -1.68 7.29
N PRO A 42 -8.45 -1.89 7.63
CA PRO A 42 -8.96 -3.20 8.05
C PRO A 42 -8.65 -4.31 7.02
N GLU A 43 -8.74 -3.98 5.73
CA GLU A 43 -8.43 -4.88 4.62
C GLU A 43 -6.92 -5.21 4.58
N GLY A 44 -6.06 -4.20 4.73
CA GLY A 44 -4.60 -4.38 4.81
C GLY A 44 -4.18 -5.24 6.00
N SER A 45 -4.78 -4.99 7.16
CA SER A 45 -4.56 -5.77 8.39
C SER A 45 -4.95 -7.24 8.20
N GLY A 46 -6.08 -7.51 7.53
CA GLY A 46 -6.55 -8.88 7.27
C GLY A 46 -5.65 -9.67 6.32
N VAL A 47 -5.03 -9.02 5.33
CA VAL A 47 -4.07 -9.69 4.42
C VAL A 47 -2.81 -10.11 5.17
N GLU A 48 -2.29 -9.25 6.05
CA GLU A 48 -1.13 -9.55 6.89
C GLU A 48 -1.43 -10.71 7.85
N GLU A 49 -2.59 -10.70 8.51
CA GLU A 49 -3.02 -11.79 9.40
C GLU A 49 -3.14 -13.12 8.65
N GLN A 50 -3.71 -13.14 7.44
CA GLN A 50 -3.78 -14.35 6.61
C GLN A 50 -2.39 -14.84 6.18
N TYR A 51 -1.45 -13.93 5.92
CA TYR A 51 -0.07 -14.29 5.63
C TYR A 51 0.60 -14.94 6.85
N GLN A 52 0.47 -14.34 8.04
CA GLN A 52 1.00 -14.88 9.28
C GLN A 52 0.43 -16.25 9.62
N GLN A 53 -0.88 -16.44 9.49
CA GLN A 53 -1.52 -17.74 9.70
C GLN A 53 -0.98 -18.83 8.77
N ARG A 54 -0.75 -18.51 7.48
CA ARG A 54 -0.15 -19.44 6.52
C ARG A 54 1.29 -19.80 6.89
N GLN A 55 2.08 -18.81 7.32
CA GLN A 55 3.46 -19.03 7.76
C GLN A 55 3.53 -19.90 9.01
N GLN A 56 2.64 -19.66 9.99
CA GLN A 56 2.56 -20.47 11.19
C GLN A 56 2.15 -21.91 10.88
N ALA A 57 1.11 -22.12 10.08
CA ALA A 57 0.68 -23.46 9.66
C ALA A 57 1.79 -24.22 8.91
N ALA A 58 2.54 -23.54 8.05
CA ALA A 58 3.69 -24.12 7.37
C ALA A 58 4.81 -24.50 8.36
N ALA A 59 5.10 -23.65 9.34
CA ALA A 59 6.11 -23.91 10.36
C ALA A 59 5.74 -25.10 11.26
N GLU A 60 4.47 -25.17 11.70
CA GLU A 60 3.94 -26.28 12.49
C GLU A 60 4.07 -27.60 11.73
N ARG A 61 3.64 -27.63 10.45
CA ARG A 61 3.77 -28.82 9.60
C ARG A 61 5.22 -29.25 9.38
N LEU A 62 6.14 -28.30 9.23
CA LEU A 62 7.57 -28.62 9.14
C LEU A 62 8.12 -29.19 10.46
N ALA A 63 7.62 -28.73 11.60
CA ALA A 63 8.00 -29.28 12.90
C ALA A 63 7.52 -30.73 13.05
N GLU A 64 6.27 -31.02 12.68
CA GLU A 64 5.72 -32.38 12.68
C GLU A 64 6.53 -33.34 11.80
N ILE A 65 6.92 -32.92 10.59
CA ILE A 65 7.76 -33.72 9.69
C ILE A 65 9.13 -34.03 10.32
N ARG A 66 9.78 -33.03 10.93
CA ARG A 66 11.07 -33.26 11.61
C ARG A 66 10.93 -34.22 12.78
N GLU A 67 9.85 -34.11 13.55
CA GLU A 67 9.57 -35.02 14.66
C GLU A 67 9.31 -36.45 14.17
N SER A 68 8.57 -36.64 13.09
CA SER A 68 8.32 -37.98 12.52
C SER A 68 9.62 -38.63 12.04
N MET A 69 10.47 -37.87 11.32
CA MET A 69 11.78 -38.37 10.88
C MET A 69 12.68 -38.79 12.05
N HIS A 70 12.69 -38.03 13.15
CA HIS A 70 13.46 -38.39 14.34
C HIS A 70 12.90 -39.60 15.10
N LYS A 71 11.60 -39.89 15.02
CA LYS A 71 10.99 -41.07 15.62
C LYS A 71 11.27 -42.34 14.83
N ASP A 72 11.32 -42.24 13.49
CA ASP A 72 11.61 -43.39 12.62
C ASP A 72 13.08 -43.87 12.73
N ASP A 73 14.01 -43.00 13.14
CA ASP A 73 15.43 -43.30 13.34
C ASP A 73 15.75 -44.03 14.68
N ARG A 74 14.76 -44.24 15.56
CA ARG A 74 14.96 -44.73 16.94
C ARG A 74 14.41 -46.13 17.18
#